data_AF-A0A956JE14-F1
#
_entry.id   AF-A0A956JE14-F1
#
_cell.length_a   1.000
_cell.length_b   1.000
_cell.length_c   1.000
_cell.angle_alpha   90.00
_cell.angle_beta   90.00
_cell.angle_gamma   90.00
#
_symmetry.space_group_name_H-M   'P 1'
#
loop_
_entity.id
_entity.type
_entity.pdbx_description
1 polymer ?
#
loop_
_entity_poly.entity_id
_entity_poly.type
_entity_poly.pdbx_seq_one_letter_code
_entity_poly.pdbx_strand_id
1 'polypeptide(L)'
;MSTTSRTLASLLLLAPLPACPGDDGTTPADTEASTGSTTEGGSTTRATTSGLDSTSAESTGGEACGNGVVDEGEDCDDAGESAACNDDCSASACGDGIVNASAGEACDDMGESAACNDDCSVALCGDGLVNASAAEECDDEGESATCDVDCTMVECGDGVPNATAGEPCDDGNAEEHDLCSNECVLAPAVVLDAEHVLDTDTGELDGVPQSTWDPAGSIWYLGGFELAESGVLTVVGTTGLTIEVQGDVVIAGRLDASGGDGGNPSGPSCIVAGVGGRGGPGGGGGGAGAGNGGSGTEDGEPGQGPGGSPAGGGISSTVVDLAFGAAGGGGGGHLMAGAMGQANGGAMGGQGGEAHGSLPPLVGGGGGGGGGVEKDGPPGGLVAGDDEGTGGGGGGGAVAIHATGSITVTGTIDVSGGNGGVDEGCAENPGHGGGGAGGAIELVSPATDVSGGVLDVSGGLGGVPTFNVPGMAELLAGGDGAAGHTVVM
;
A
#
# COMPACT_ATOMS: atom_id res chain seq x y z
N MET A 1 7.05 -51.20 30.27
CA MET A 1 7.68 -49.92 29.90
C MET A 1 6.56 -48.90 29.87
N SER A 2 6.52 -48.06 30.91
CA SER A 2 5.42 -47.16 31.23
C SER A 2 5.97 -45.74 31.09
N THR A 3 5.44 -44.95 30.17
CA THR A 3 5.65 -43.51 30.14
C THR A 3 4.33 -42.84 29.81
N THR A 4 3.79 -42.22 30.85
CA THR A 4 2.48 -41.60 30.95
C THR A 4 2.55 -40.18 30.38
N SER A 5 1.54 -39.85 29.57
CA SER A 5 1.19 -38.50 29.11
C SER A 5 0.92 -37.55 30.29
N ARG A 6 1.43 -36.31 30.21
CA ARG A 6 1.04 -35.19 31.08
C ARG A 6 0.96 -33.90 30.27
N THR A 7 -0.27 -33.56 29.91
CA THR A 7 -0.75 -32.24 29.53
C THR A 7 -0.61 -31.28 30.73
N LEU A 8 -0.08 -30.08 30.50
CA LEU A 8 -0.12 -28.96 31.45
C LEU A 8 -0.69 -27.75 30.73
N ALA A 9 -1.97 -27.50 30.99
CA ALA A 9 -2.66 -26.26 30.66
C ALA A 9 -2.21 -25.20 31.67
N SER A 10 -1.60 -24.11 31.18
CA SER A 10 -1.27 -22.94 32.00
C SER A 10 -2.39 -21.92 31.85
N LEU A 11 -3.11 -21.72 32.94
CA LEU A 11 -4.24 -20.80 33.09
C LEU A 11 -3.66 -19.43 33.49
N LEU A 12 -3.60 -18.47 32.56
CA LEU A 12 -3.15 -17.10 32.86
C LEU A 12 -4.36 -16.27 33.31
N LEU A 13 -4.28 -15.80 34.56
CA LEU A 13 -5.29 -15.01 35.26
C LEU A 13 -5.17 -13.54 34.84
N LEU A 14 -6.24 -12.97 34.25
CA LEU A 14 -6.38 -11.51 34.07
C LEU A 14 -6.62 -10.82 35.42
N ALA A 15 -5.82 -9.80 35.73
CA ALA A 15 -6.09 -8.84 36.79
C ALA A 15 -6.30 -7.44 36.18
N PRO A 16 -7.37 -6.70 36.54
CA PRO A 16 -7.60 -5.33 36.08
C PRO A 16 -6.87 -4.31 36.98
N LEU A 17 -6.19 -3.35 36.35
CA LEU A 17 -5.63 -2.17 37.02
C LEU A 17 -6.72 -1.11 37.29
N PRO A 18 -6.64 -0.35 38.39
CA PRO A 18 -7.65 0.64 38.76
C PRO A 18 -7.45 1.99 38.07
N ALA A 19 -8.58 2.58 37.66
CA ALA A 19 -8.71 3.96 37.21
C ALA A 19 -8.42 4.97 38.34
N CYS A 20 -7.80 6.10 38.00
CA CYS A 20 -7.67 7.28 38.86
C CYS A 20 -8.64 8.39 38.39
N PRO A 21 -9.35 9.09 39.31
CA PRO A 21 -10.26 10.18 38.99
C PRO A 21 -9.52 11.53 38.85
N GLY A 22 -10.16 12.48 38.17
CA GLY A 22 -9.54 13.67 37.56
C GLY A 22 -9.26 14.87 38.47
N ASP A 23 -8.81 15.96 37.83
CA ASP A 23 -9.04 17.33 38.30
C ASP A 23 -9.03 18.31 37.12
N ASP A 24 -9.94 19.28 37.21
CA ASP A 24 -10.19 20.37 36.27
C ASP A 24 -9.28 21.58 36.61
N GLY A 25 -8.84 22.35 35.59
CA GLY A 25 -8.63 23.78 35.80
C GLY A 25 -7.48 24.49 35.08
N THR A 26 -7.85 25.15 33.98
CA THR A 26 -7.47 26.54 33.61
C THR A 26 -6.05 26.88 33.08
N THR A 27 -5.95 26.91 31.73
CA THR A 27 -5.48 27.97 30.78
C THR A 27 -4.85 29.28 31.33
N PRO A 28 -4.00 30.03 30.56
CA PRO A 28 -4.03 30.13 29.09
C PRO A 28 -2.70 30.13 28.32
N ALA A 29 -2.81 29.70 27.06
CA ALA A 29 -1.85 29.88 25.99
C ALA A 29 -2.03 31.27 25.35
N ASP A 30 -0.93 31.99 25.16
CA ASP A 30 -0.87 33.18 24.31
C ASP A 30 -0.39 32.78 22.90
N THR A 31 -1.35 32.87 21.97
CA THR A 31 -1.26 33.51 20.64
C THR A 31 -0.09 33.15 19.70
N GLU A 32 -0.46 32.35 18.70
CA GLU A 32 0.17 32.16 17.39
C GLU A 32 0.36 33.45 16.57
N ALA A 33 1.50 33.46 15.87
CA ALA A 33 1.73 33.81 14.47
C ALA A 33 1.19 35.14 13.85
N SER A 34 2.19 35.97 13.49
CA SER A 34 2.51 36.43 12.13
C SER A 34 1.42 37.01 11.21
N THR A 35 1.60 38.27 10.81
CA THR A 35 1.26 38.73 9.45
C THR A 35 2.26 39.77 8.94
N GLY A 36 2.86 39.45 7.78
CA GLY A 36 3.37 40.27 6.65
C GLY A 36 3.84 41.71 6.87
N SER A 37 4.96 42.20 6.33
CA SER A 37 5.52 42.14 4.97
C SER A 37 5.75 43.58 4.47
N THR A 38 6.82 43.76 3.67
CA THR A 38 7.21 44.90 2.81
C THR A 38 7.93 46.07 3.48
N THR A 39 8.91 46.77 2.89
CA THR A 39 9.79 46.66 1.70
C THR A 39 10.71 47.90 1.74
N GLU A 40 11.96 47.79 1.25
CA GLU A 40 12.90 48.86 0.83
C GLU A 40 13.37 49.88 1.87
N GLY A 41 14.61 50.38 1.90
CA GLY A 41 15.75 50.34 0.99
C GLY A 41 16.63 51.57 1.30
N GLY A 42 17.95 51.46 1.08
CA GLY A 42 18.80 52.63 0.79
C GLY A 42 19.65 53.24 1.92
N SER A 43 20.93 52.87 1.92
CA SER A 43 22.07 53.76 1.60
C SER A 43 22.46 54.96 2.50
N THR A 44 23.78 55.00 2.74
CA THR A 44 24.69 56.16 2.93
C THR A 44 24.99 56.74 4.34
N THR A 45 26.22 56.44 4.76
CA THR A 45 27.31 57.36 5.21
C THR A 45 27.10 58.31 6.40
N ARG A 46 27.99 58.19 7.41
CA ARG A 46 29.15 59.09 7.69
C ARG A 46 29.32 59.46 9.17
N ALA A 47 30.40 58.92 9.73
CA ALA A 47 31.40 59.52 10.62
C ALA A 47 30.99 60.31 11.89
N THR A 48 31.51 59.85 13.03
CA THR A 48 32.13 60.67 14.08
C THR A 48 33.14 59.78 14.82
N THR A 49 34.44 59.98 14.57
CA THR A 49 35.43 60.72 15.39
C THR A 49 36.23 59.81 16.33
N SER A 50 37.51 59.74 16.00
CA SER A 50 38.63 59.32 16.83
C SER A 50 38.55 59.85 18.27
N GLY A 51 38.79 58.95 19.21
CA GLY A 51 39.22 59.24 20.58
C GLY A 51 40.30 58.24 20.92
N LEU A 52 41.55 58.67 20.80
CA LEU A 52 42.72 57.98 21.31
C LEU A 52 42.57 57.88 22.83
N ASP A 53 42.67 56.68 23.38
CA ASP A 53 43.13 56.54 24.76
C ASP A 53 44.11 55.37 24.84
N SER A 54 45.37 55.72 24.63
CA SER A 54 46.50 54.90 25.03
C SER A 54 46.66 55.07 26.54
N THR A 55 45.93 54.30 27.32
CA THR A 55 46.29 54.10 28.73
C THR A 55 47.48 53.17 28.77
N SER A 56 48.66 53.80 28.78
CA SER A 56 49.90 53.19 29.21
C SER A 56 49.70 52.73 30.65
N ALA A 57 49.42 51.44 30.84
CA ALA A 57 49.59 50.81 32.13
C ALA A 57 51.08 50.96 32.50
N GLU A 58 51.33 51.67 33.60
CA GLU A 58 52.63 51.61 34.27
C GLU A 58 52.84 50.17 34.73
N SER A 59 53.51 49.39 33.88
CA SER A 59 54.16 48.14 34.24
C SER A 59 55.33 48.51 35.17
N THR A 60 55.09 48.41 36.47
CA THR A 60 56.16 48.19 37.42
C THR A 60 56.72 46.81 37.10
N GLY A 61 57.93 46.79 36.51
CA GLY A 61 58.61 45.61 35.97
C GLY A 61 58.45 44.34 36.80
N GLY A 62 57.41 43.58 36.44
CA GLY A 62 57.45 42.14 36.38
C GLY A 62 57.91 41.81 34.98
N GLU A 63 58.95 41.00 34.94
CA GLU A 63 59.41 40.16 33.84
C GLU A 63 58.26 39.88 32.85
N ALA A 64 58.45 40.33 31.61
CA ALA A 64 57.37 40.36 30.63
C ALA A 64 57.49 39.15 29.72
N CYS A 65 56.49 38.28 29.77
CA CYS A 65 56.31 37.19 28.84
C CYS A 65 56.52 37.63 27.38
N GLY A 66 57.24 36.82 26.61
CA GLY A 66 57.53 37.05 25.20
C GLY A 66 58.84 37.82 24.96
N ASN A 67 59.76 37.85 25.93
CA ASN A 67 61.06 38.51 25.80
C ASN A 67 62.18 37.55 25.35
N GLY A 68 61.88 36.25 25.27
CA GLY A 68 62.79 35.18 24.89
C GLY A 68 63.68 34.68 26.04
N VAL A 69 63.34 34.96 27.30
CA VAL A 69 64.07 34.52 28.49
C VAL A 69 63.08 34.07 29.56
N VAL A 70 63.17 32.80 29.97
CA VAL A 70 62.34 32.25 31.05
C VAL A 70 62.65 32.94 32.37
N ASP A 71 61.68 33.71 32.86
CA ASP A 71 61.75 34.48 34.10
C ASP A 71 61.02 33.80 35.28
N GLU A 72 61.12 34.35 36.51
CA GLU A 72 60.46 33.76 37.69
C GLU A 72 58.93 33.83 37.57
N GLY A 73 58.29 32.66 37.40
CA GLY A 73 56.85 32.52 37.24
C GLY A 73 56.40 32.14 35.83
N GLU A 74 57.32 32.07 34.87
CA GLU A 74 57.10 31.55 33.54
C GLU A 74 57.51 30.07 33.47
N ASP A 75 56.72 29.28 32.75
CA ASP A 75 57.08 27.88 32.46
C ASP A 75 57.96 27.79 31.20
N CYS A 76 57.88 28.79 30.31
CA CYS A 76 58.60 28.93 29.05
C CYS A 76 58.61 30.41 28.58
N ASP A 77 59.51 30.78 27.66
CA ASP A 77 59.46 32.06 26.94
C ASP A 77 60.23 31.94 25.62
N ASP A 78 59.49 31.60 24.55
CA ASP A 78 60.02 31.47 23.19
C ASP A 78 59.88 32.75 22.35
N ALA A 79 59.68 33.90 23.02
CA ALA A 79 59.37 35.20 22.41
C ALA A 79 58.02 35.22 21.63
N GLY A 80 57.01 34.54 22.18
CA GLY A 80 55.63 34.41 21.67
C GLY A 80 55.17 32.95 21.66
N GLU A 81 53.96 32.70 21.15
CA GLU A 81 53.43 31.35 20.93
C GLU A 81 54.42 30.45 20.15
N SER A 82 54.62 29.25 20.67
CA SER A 82 55.40 28.18 20.06
C SER A 82 54.75 26.82 20.34
N ALA A 83 55.26 25.76 19.73
CA ALA A 83 54.78 24.39 19.99
C ALA A 83 55.02 23.89 21.43
N ALA A 84 55.73 24.65 22.28
CA ALA A 84 55.97 24.33 23.68
C ALA A 84 55.54 25.45 24.64
N CYS A 85 55.07 26.59 24.11
CA CYS A 85 54.85 27.80 24.90
C CYS A 85 53.62 28.57 24.42
N ASN A 86 52.73 28.89 25.35
CA ASN A 86 51.57 29.75 25.10
C ASN A 86 51.97 31.23 25.05
N ASP A 87 51.07 32.06 24.51
CA ASP A 87 51.26 33.52 24.43
C ASP A 87 51.34 34.21 25.82
N ASP A 88 50.97 33.51 26.88
CA ASP A 88 51.07 33.97 28.28
C ASP A 88 52.23 33.34 29.07
N CYS A 89 53.14 32.63 28.39
CA CYS A 89 54.33 31.99 28.96
C CYS A 89 54.04 30.85 29.96
N SER A 90 52.82 30.31 29.88
CA SER A 90 52.52 28.96 30.38
C SER A 90 52.97 27.91 29.36
N ALA A 91 53.29 26.70 29.85
CA ALA A 91 53.62 25.59 28.97
C ALA A 91 52.40 25.18 28.15
N SER A 92 52.55 25.06 26.83
CA SER A 92 51.45 24.66 25.95
C SER A 92 50.94 23.26 26.29
N ALA A 93 49.66 23.13 26.62
CA ALA A 93 49.03 21.84 26.84
C ALA A 93 47.54 21.89 26.55
N CYS A 94 47.06 20.95 25.74
CA CYS A 94 45.63 20.78 25.54
C CYS A 94 44.86 20.64 26.86
N GLY A 95 43.84 21.48 27.04
CA GLY A 95 43.00 21.55 28.23
C GLY A 95 43.45 22.60 29.25
N ASP A 96 44.39 23.49 28.89
CA ASP A 96 44.82 24.62 29.73
C ASP A 96 43.93 25.86 29.57
N GLY A 97 43.01 25.82 28.60
CA GLY A 97 42.05 26.88 28.29
C GLY A 97 42.61 27.97 27.38
N ILE A 98 43.77 27.76 26.76
CA ILE A 98 44.43 28.69 25.84
C ILE A 98 44.71 27.96 24.53
N VAL A 99 44.00 28.33 23.48
CA VAL A 99 44.23 27.76 22.14
C VAL A 99 45.63 28.12 21.64
N ASN A 100 46.48 27.12 21.43
CA ASN A 100 47.81 27.25 20.85
C ASN A 100 47.89 26.64 19.45
N ALA A 101 47.77 27.49 18.42
CA ALA A 101 47.76 27.03 17.03
C ALA A 101 49.13 26.47 16.58
N SER A 102 50.22 26.96 17.17
CA SER A 102 51.58 26.48 16.89
C SER A 102 51.88 25.11 17.50
N ALA A 103 51.19 24.73 18.57
CA ALA A 103 51.20 23.38 19.14
C ALA A 103 50.25 22.41 18.41
N GLY A 104 49.37 22.94 17.55
CA GLY A 104 48.44 22.17 16.72
C GLY A 104 47.00 22.14 17.24
N GLU A 105 46.69 22.93 18.26
CA GLU A 105 45.35 23.01 18.85
C GLU A 105 44.41 23.82 17.95
N ALA A 106 43.22 23.27 17.70
CA ALA A 106 42.15 23.95 16.95
C ALA A 106 41.13 24.61 17.88
N CYS A 107 41.06 24.16 19.14
CA CYS A 107 40.20 24.62 20.21
C CYS A 107 40.84 24.26 21.56
N ASP A 108 40.38 24.88 22.66
CA ASP A 108 40.73 24.48 24.02
C ASP A 108 39.65 25.00 24.97
N ASP A 109 38.69 24.12 25.29
CA ASP A 109 37.58 24.41 26.20
C ASP A 109 37.83 23.85 27.61
N MET A 110 39.11 23.68 28.00
CA MET A 110 39.55 23.04 29.25
C MET A 110 39.17 21.55 29.34
N GLY A 111 39.21 20.86 28.20
CA GLY A 111 38.84 19.46 27.99
C GLY A 111 37.79 19.30 26.89
N GLU A 112 37.26 18.09 26.76
CA GLU A 112 36.17 17.79 25.83
C GLU A 112 34.93 18.67 26.06
N SER A 113 34.37 19.17 24.96
CA SER A 113 33.17 19.98 24.85
C SER A 113 32.41 19.62 23.57
N ALA A 114 31.19 20.15 23.40
CA ALA A 114 30.42 19.97 22.17
C ALA A 114 31.10 20.51 20.89
N ALA A 115 32.19 21.28 21.02
CA ALA A 115 32.95 21.82 19.89
C ALA A 115 34.43 21.38 19.88
N CYS A 116 34.91 20.72 20.93
CA CYS A 116 36.32 20.41 21.12
C CYS A 116 36.52 18.99 21.65
N ASN A 117 37.44 18.23 21.05
CA ASN A 117 37.85 16.92 21.54
C ASN A 117 38.86 17.04 22.69
N ASP A 118 39.05 15.95 23.42
CA ASP A 118 40.04 15.85 24.51
C ASP A 118 41.50 16.03 24.04
N ASP A 119 41.77 15.97 22.73
CA ASP A 119 43.09 16.23 22.13
C ASP A 119 43.19 17.61 21.46
N CYS A 120 42.21 18.48 21.68
CA CYS A 120 42.12 19.84 21.16
C CYS A 120 41.98 19.92 19.63
N SER A 121 41.54 18.84 18.98
CA SER A 121 40.92 18.92 17.66
C SER A 121 39.46 19.38 17.75
N VAL A 122 38.92 19.89 16.64
CA VAL A 122 37.48 20.22 16.57
C VAL A 122 36.67 18.93 16.68
N ALA A 123 35.64 18.93 17.52
CA ALA A 123 34.71 17.81 17.64
C ALA A 123 33.89 17.64 16.36
N LEU A 124 34.04 16.50 15.69
CA LEU A 124 33.33 16.16 14.46
C LEU A 124 33.09 14.66 14.37
N CYS A 125 31.82 14.27 14.22
CA CYS A 125 31.50 12.90 13.84
C CYS A 125 32.26 12.46 12.58
N GLY A 126 32.99 11.35 12.70
CA GLY A 126 33.83 10.76 11.67
C GLY A 126 35.30 11.20 11.73
N ASP A 127 35.75 11.82 12.82
CA ASP A 127 37.15 12.19 13.06
C ASP A 127 37.96 11.10 13.79
N GLY A 128 37.29 10.01 14.19
CA GLY A 128 37.86 8.87 14.88
C GLY A 128 38.00 9.04 16.39
N LEU A 129 37.46 10.11 16.97
CA LEU A 129 37.49 10.41 18.40
C LEU A 129 36.07 10.60 18.95
N VAL A 130 35.62 9.64 19.75
CA VAL A 130 34.30 9.73 20.40
C VAL A 130 34.22 10.96 21.32
N ASN A 131 33.30 11.87 21.01
CA ASN A 131 32.98 13.04 21.82
C ASN A 131 31.54 12.96 22.39
N ALA A 132 31.45 12.53 23.65
CA ALA A 132 30.18 12.38 24.35
C ALA A 132 29.46 13.71 24.62
N SER A 133 30.21 14.81 24.75
CA SER A 133 29.70 16.17 24.91
C SER A 133 29.09 16.73 23.61
N ALA A 134 29.52 16.23 22.45
CA ALA A 134 28.91 16.44 21.14
C ALA A 134 27.76 15.45 20.85
N ALA A 135 27.44 14.56 21.81
CA ALA A 135 26.45 13.49 21.72
C ALA A 135 26.79 12.35 20.77
N GLU A 136 28.08 12.11 20.51
CA GLU A 136 28.54 10.93 19.78
C GLU A 136 28.55 9.70 20.71
N GLU A 137 28.00 8.59 20.22
CA GLU A 137 27.99 7.32 20.93
C GLU A 137 29.14 6.39 20.47
N CYS A 138 29.66 6.65 19.27
CA CYS A 138 30.77 5.97 18.62
C CYS A 138 31.42 6.93 17.60
N ASP A 139 32.63 6.61 17.14
CA ASP A 139 33.25 7.28 15.99
C ASP A 139 34.31 6.35 15.39
N ASP A 140 33.91 5.64 14.33
CA ASP A 140 34.76 4.71 13.60
C ASP A 140 35.26 5.30 12.26
N GLU A 141 35.38 6.63 12.16
CA GLU A 141 35.72 7.37 10.93
C GLU A 141 34.66 7.22 9.81
N GLY A 142 33.40 6.95 10.20
CA GLY A 142 32.24 6.75 9.33
C GLY A 142 31.43 5.50 9.69
N GLU A 143 30.55 5.08 8.76
CA GLU A 143 29.73 3.87 8.90
C GLU A 143 30.61 2.63 9.13
N SER A 144 30.28 1.86 10.16
CA SER A 144 30.97 0.64 10.59
C SER A 144 29.97 -0.42 11.06
N ALA A 145 30.46 -1.61 11.44
CA ALA A 145 29.63 -2.66 12.03
C ALA A 145 29.08 -2.32 13.43
N THR A 146 29.53 -1.22 14.03
CA THR A 146 29.16 -0.78 15.38
C THR A 146 28.83 0.71 15.48
N CYS A 147 28.96 1.46 14.38
CA CYS A 147 28.74 2.89 14.36
C CYS A 147 28.03 3.32 13.08
N ASP A 148 27.03 4.18 13.22
CA ASP A 148 26.34 4.78 12.09
C ASP A 148 27.10 5.98 11.53
N VAL A 149 26.66 6.45 10.36
CA VAL A 149 27.31 7.57 9.66
C VAL A 149 27.17 8.90 10.39
N ASP A 150 26.23 9.01 11.33
CA ASP A 150 25.99 10.16 12.19
C ASP A 150 26.42 9.91 13.65
N CYS A 151 27.26 8.90 13.88
CA CYS A 151 27.89 8.60 15.17
C CYS A 151 26.94 8.18 16.28
N THR A 152 25.76 7.68 15.91
CA THR A 152 24.90 6.88 16.78
C THR A 152 25.30 5.41 16.75
N MET A 153 24.89 4.69 17.78
CA MET A 153 25.03 3.23 17.77
C MET A 153 24.02 2.60 16.83
N VAL A 154 24.51 1.64 16.05
CA VAL A 154 23.73 0.80 15.13
C VAL A 154 22.51 0.19 15.84
N GLU A 155 21.31 0.60 15.43
CA GLU A 155 20.05 0.03 15.88
C GLU A 155 18.98 0.10 14.78
N CYS A 156 18.59 -1.06 14.23
CA CYS A 156 17.42 -1.13 13.36
C CYS A 156 16.17 -0.49 13.98
N GLY A 157 15.61 0.48 13.26
CA GLY A 157 14.47 1.32 13.63
C GLY A 157 14.85 2.72 14.13
N ASP A 158 16.12 3.13 14.06
CA ASP A 158 16.59 4.46 14.48
C ASP A 158 16.50 5.53 13.36
N GLY A 159 16.17 5.11 12.14
CA GLY A 159 16.04 5.94 10.95
C GLY A 159 17.35 6.14 10.17
N VAL A 160 18.42 5.43 10.51
CA VAL A 160 19.75 5.55 9.89
C VAL A 160 20.17 4.20 9.28
N PRO A 161 20.11 4.05 7.94
CA PRO A 161 20.55 2.82 7.30
C PRO A 161 22.05 2.58 7.49
N ASN A 162 22.42 1.35 7.88
CA ASN A 162 23.81 0.93 8.03
C ASN A 162 24.11 -0.37 7.26
N ALA A 163 24.57 -0.23 6.03
CA ALA A 163 24.83 -1.38 5.16
C ALA A 163 25.99 -2.27 5.66
N THR A 164 26.96 -1.69 6.37
CA THR A 164 28.11 -2.39 6.93
C THR A 164 27.73 -3.28 8.13
N ALA A 165 26.75 -2.85 8.93
CA ALA A 165 26.17 -3.64 10.02
C ALA A 165 25.13 -4.67 9.54
N GLY A 166 24.66 -4.54 8.29
CA GLY A 166 23.70 -5.46 7.68
C GLY A 166 22.27 -4.91 7.61
N GLU A 167 22.10 -3.60 7.72
CA GLU A 167 20.84 -2.84 7.70
C GLU A 167 20.78 -2.02 6.41
N PRO A 168 20.54 -2.66 5.23
CA PRO A 168 20.47 -1.96 3.94
C PRO A 168 19.32 -0.95 3.83
N CYS A 169 18.38 -0.95 4.78
CA CYS A 169 17.33 0.03 4.94
C CYS A 169 17.10 0.29 6.43
N ASP A 170 16.53 1.45 6.73
CA ASP A 170 15.95 1.79 8.04
C ASP A 170 14.93 2.90 7.79
N ASP A 171 13.67 2.68 8.16
CA ASP A 171 12.58 3.64 7.97
C ASP A 171 12.13 4.30 9.27
N GLY A 172 12.86 4.07 10.37
CA GLY A 172 12.63 4.66 11.68
C GLY A 172 11.30 4.26 12.32
N ASN A 173 10.69 3.15 11.89
CA ASN A 173 9.44 2.68 12.45
C ASN A 173 9.47 1.16 12.78
N ALA A 174 8.34 0.64 13.28
CA ALA A 174 8.24 -0.74 13.78
C ALA A 174 7.17 -1.55 13.01
N GLU A 175 6.83 -1.14 11.80
CA GLU A 175 5.84 -1.79 10.94
C GLU A 175 6.54 -2.80 10.02
N GLU A 176 6.24 -4.08 10.14
CA GLU A 176 6.93 -5.15 9.39
C GLU A 176 6.67 -5.16 7.86
N HIS A 177 5.75 -4.33 7.38
CA HIS A 177 5.17 -4.44 6.05
C HIS A 177 5.16 -3.08 5.33
N ASP A 178 6.31 -2.44 5.13
CA ASP A 178 6.42 -1.16 4.45
C ASP A 178 7.73 -0.98 3.65
N LEU A 179 8.22 -2.10 3.07
CA LEU A 179 9.42 -2.22 2.22
C LEU A 179 10.75 -2.32 2.98
N CYS A 180 10.78 -1.94 4.26
CA CYS A 180 11.85 -2.25 5.19
C CYS A 180 11.30 -3.04 6.38
N SER A 181 11.75 -4.28 6.59
CA SER A 181 11.28 -5.04 7.76
C SER A 181 11.84 -4.46 9.07
N ASN A 182 11.30 -4.86 10.23
CA ASN A 182 11.91 -4.53 11.53
C ASN A 182 13.23 -5.27 11.81
N GLU A 183 13.68 -6.12 10.88
CA GLU A 183 15.03 -6.68 10.84
C GLU A 183 15.94 -5.91 9.86
N CYS A 184 15.49 -4.75 9.39
CA CYS A 184 16.16 -3.84 8.44
C CYS A 184 16.58 -4.53 7.13
N VAL A 185 15.85 -5.58 6.76
CA VAL A 185 15.97 -6.26 5.48
C VAL A 185 15.01 -5.65 4.48
N LEU A 186 15.54 -5.34 3.30
CA LEU A 186 14.74 -4.89 2.15
C LEU A 186 13.75 -5.98 1.71
N ALA A 187 12.55 -5.55 1.30
CA ALA A 187 11.61 -6.45 0.65
C ALA A 187 12.25 -7.16 -0.57
N PRO A 188 11.98 -8.47 -0.77
CA PRO A 188 12.60 -9.22 -1.84
C PRO A 188 12.07 -8.80 -3.21
N ALA A 189 12.90 -8.92 -4.24
CA ALA A 189 12.42 -8.90 -5.62
C ALA A 189 11.87 -10.28 -5.99
N VAL A 190 10.70 -10.32 -6.62
CA VAL A 190 10.00 -11.55 -7.00
C VAL A 190 9.96 -11.68 -8.52
N VAL A 191 10.33 -12.87 -9.01
CA VAL A 191 10.20 -13.26 -10.41
C VAL A 191 9.30 -14.49 -10.49
N LEU A 192 8.20 -14.39 -11.21
CA LEU A 192 7.23 -15.45 -11.44
C LEU A 192 7.34 -15.92 -12.90
N ASP A 193 7.86 -17.12 -13.12
CA ASP A 193 8.14 -17.69 -14.46
C ASP A 193 7.28 -18.92 -14.80
N ALA A 194 6.35 -19.27 -13.91
CA ALA A 194 5.40 -20.38 -14.06
C ALA A 194 3.97 -19.96 -13.63
N GLU A 195 3.08 -20.95 -13.49
CA GLU A 195 1.74 -20.74 -12.94
C GLU A 195 1.81 -20.64 -11.42
N HIS A 196 1.25 -19.56 -10.86
CA HIS A 196 1.18 -19.28 -9.43
C HIS A 196 -0.23 -18.82 -9.06
N VAL A 197 -0.66 -19.15 -7.84
CA VAL A 197 -1.92 -18.67 -7.26
C VAL A 197 -1.64 -17.84 -6.03
N LEU A 198 -2.08 -16.57 -6.03
CA LEU A 198 -2.03 -15.69 -4.86
C LEU A 198 -3.44 -15.54 -4.28
N ASP A 199 -3.60 -15.84 -3.00
CA ASP A 199 -4.86 -15.66 -2.27
C ASP A 199 -4.81 -14.37 -1.44
N THR A 200 -5.61 -13.38 -1.79
CA THR A 200 -5.64 -12.05 -1.12
C THR A 200 -6.28 -12.08 0.26
N ASP A 201 -7.03 -13.12 0.63
CA ASP A 201 -7.58 -13.23 1.98
C ASP A 201 -6.53 -13.72 2.98
N THR A 202 -5.57 -14.51 2.50
CA THR A 202 -4.56 -15.18 3.34
C THR A 202 -3.13 -14.69 3.13
N GLY A 203 -2.84 -14.03 2.01
CA GLY A 203 -1.48 -13.65 1.62
C GLY A 203 -0.61 -14.83 1.21
N GLU A 204 -1.20 -15.96 0.83
CA GLU A 204 -0.47 -17.15 0.44
C GLU A 204 -0.23 -17.19 -1.08
N LEU A 205 1.03 -17.33 -1.49
CA LEU A 205 1.42 -17.66 -2.86
C LEU A 205 1.67 -19.17 -2.94
N ASP A 206 0.87 -19.89 -3.73
CA ASP A 206 0.88 -21.36 -3.83
C ASP A 206 0.75 -22.09 -2.48
N GLY A 207 -0.02 -21.51 -1.56
CA GLY A 207 -0.20 -22.03 -0.19
C GLY A 207 0.98 -21.76 0.74
N VAL A 208 1.92 -20.89 0.34
CA VAL A 208 3.02 -20.42 1.19
C VAL A 208 2.75 -18.98 1.60
N PRO A 209 2.58 -18.70 2.91
CA PRO A 209 2.42 -17.33 3.41
C PRO A 209 3.59 -16.45 3.00
N GLN A 210 3.30 -15.28 2.44
CA GLN A 210 4.31 -14.28 2.10
C GLN A 210 4.59 -13.40 3.33
N SER A 211 5.86 -13.29 3.71
CA SER A 211 6.27 -12.46 4.86
C SER A 211 6.10 -10.97 4.63
N THR A 212 5.97 -10.53 3.38
CA THR A 212 5.77 -9.13 2.99
C THR A 212 4.32 -8.80 2.63
N TRP A 213 3.38 -9.62 3.09
CA TRP A 213 1.95 -9.41 2.88
C TRP A 213 1.32 -8.71 4.09
N ASP A 214 0.70 -7.55 3.86
CA ASP A 214 -0.16 -6.90 4.85
C ASP A 214 -1.62 -7.35 4.66
N PRO A 215 -2.19 -8.14 5.59
CA PRO A 215 -3.58 -8.57 5.52
C PRO A 215 -4.59 -7.45 5.81
N ALA A 216 -4.20 -6.34 6.44
CA ALA A 216 -5.11 -5.25 6.74
C ALA A 216 -5.48 -4.45 5.47
N GLY A 217 -4.48 -4.17 4.62
CA GLY A 217 -4.66 -3.49 3.34
C GLY A 217 -4.81 -4.41 2.13
N SER A 218 -4.53 -5.72 2.27
CA SER A 218 -4.32 -6.63 1.12
C SER A 218 -3.21 -6.13 0.19
N ILE A 219 -2.08 -5.75 0.81
CA ILE A 219 -0.93 -5.13 0.15
C ILE A 219 0.24 -6.12 0.15
N TRP A 220 0.86 -6.29 -1.01
CA TRP A 220 2.10 -7.06 -1.15
C TRP A 220 3.28 -6.13 -1.41
N TYR A 221 4.20 -6.05 -0.45
CA TYR A 221 5.40 -5.22 -0.51
C TYR A 221 6.57 -5.97 -1.13
N LEU A 222 7.21 -5.38 -2.15
CA LEU A 222 8.26 -6.02 -2.95
C LEU A 222 9.40 -5.03 -3.28
N GLY A 223 10.63 -5.52 -3.39
CA GLY A 223 11.77 -4.74 -3.92
C GLY A 223 11.84 -4.71 -5.46
N GLY A 224 10.99 -5.48 -6.12
CA GLY A 224 10.90 -5.61 -7.58
C GLY A 224 9.90 -6.70 -7.94
N PHE A 225 9.21 -6.57 -9.07
CA PHE A 225 8.22 -7.56 -9.51
C PHE A 225 8.34 -7.85 -11.00
N GLU A 226 8.63 -9.09 -11.35
CA GLU A 226 8.63 -9.58 -12.73
C GLU A 226 7.67 -10.75 -12.87
N LEU A 227 6.67 -10.61 -13.73
CA LEU A 227 5.87 -11.70 -14.25
C LEU A 227 6.37 -12.01 -15.68
N ALA A 228 7.19 -13.03 -15.82
CA ALA A 228 7.84 -13.38 -17.10
C ALA A 228 6.82 -13.80 -18.16
N GLU A 229 7.20 -13.86 -19.44
CA GLU A 229 6.29 -14.23 -20.55
C GLU A 229 5.56 -15.57 -20.36
N SER A 230 6.19 -16.54 -19.69
CA SER A 230 5.59 -17.85 -19.33
C SER A 230 4.85 -17.84 -18.01
N GLY A 231 4.97 -16.77 -17.23
CA GLY A 231 4.37 -16.62 -15.92
C GLY A 231 2.87 -16.36 -16.01
N VAL A 232 2.11 -17.04 -15.15
CA VAL A 232 0.70 -16.77 -14.94
C VAL A 232 0.49 -16.59 -13.45
N LEU A 233 0.02 -15.41 -13.04
CA LEU A 233 -0.38 -15.14 -11.67
C LEU A 233 -1.90 -15.09 -11.61
N THR A 234 -2.52 -16.14 -11.08
CA THR A 234 -3.96 -16.15 -10.79
C THR A 234 -4.17 -15.61 -9.39
N VAL A 235 -4.94 -14.53 -9.27
CA VAL A 235 -5.27 -13.90 -8.00
C VAL A 235 -6.68 -14.33 -7.60
N VAL A 236 -6.81 -14.88 -6.39
CA VAL A 236 -8.07 -15.29 -5.78
C VAL A 236 -8.25 -14.58 -4.44
N GLY A 237 -9.43 -14.72 -3.85
CA GLY A 237 -9.78 -14.09 -2.57
C GLY A 237 -10.93 -13.10 -2.73
N THR A 238 -11.24 -12.38 -1.66
CA THR A 238 -12.41 -11.48 -1.61
C THR A 238 -12.04 -10.01 -1.64
N THR A 239 -10.79 -9.65 -1.34
CA THR A 239 -10.29 -8.27 -1.36
C THR A 239 -9.46 -7.99 -2.60
N GLY A 240 -9.44 -6.73 -3.05
CA GLY A 240 -8.58 -6.30 -4.17
C GLY A 240 -7.10 -6.44 -3.82
N LEU A 241 -6.26 -6.63 -4.83
CA LEU A 241 -4.82 -6.77 -4.68
C LEU A 241 -4.15 -5.41 -4.86
N THR A 242 -3.33 -5.01 -3.87
CA THR A 242 -2.38 -3.90 -4.03
C THR A 242 -0.96 -4.48 -4.04
N ILE A 243 -0.12 -4.07 -4.98
CA ILE A 243 1.31 -4.40 -4.99
C ILE A 243 2.10 -3.10 -4.89
N GLU A 244 2.89 -2.95 -3.83
CA GLU A 244 3.77 -1.81 -3.59
C GLU A 244 5.21 -2.24 -3.87
N VAL A 245 5.87 -1.59 -4.83
CA VAL A 245 7.18 -2.02 -5.35
C VAL A 245 8.22 -0.92 -5.22
N GLN A 246 9.29 -1.18 -4.45
CA GLN A 246 10.48 -0.33 -4.39
C GLN A 246 11.46 -0.67 -5.52
N GLY A 247 11.03 -0.46 -6.76
CA GLY A 247 11.84 -0.79 -7.93
C GLY A 247 11.01 -0.82 -9.21
N ASP A 248 11.48 -1.59 -10.17
CA ASP A 248 10.79 -1.78 -11.45
C ASP A 248 9.76 -2.91 -11.39
N VAL A 249 8.72 -2.77 -12.20
CA VAL A 249 7.69 -3.77 -12.44
C VAL A 249 7.64 -4.13 -13.91
N VAL A 250 7.72 -5.43 -14.21
CA VAL A 250 7.60 -5.97 -15.57
C VAL A 250 6.52 -7.05 -15.59
N ILE A 251 5.47 -6.83 -16.39
CA ILE A 251 4.40 -7.82 -16.62
C ILE A 251 4.44 -8.22 -18.09
N ALA A 252 5.15 -9.30 -18.38
CA ALA A 252 5.22 -9.92 -19.70
C ALA A 252 4.29 -11.13 -19.83
N GLY A 253 3.96 -11.78 -18.72
CA GLY A 253 3.01 -12.90 -18.63
C GLY A 253 1.56 -12.46 -18.42
N ARG A 254 0.75 -13.31 -17.78
CA ARG A 254 -0.67 -13.02 -17.50
C ARG A 254 -0.93 -12.90 -16.00
N LEU A 255 -1.36 -11.73 -15.55
CA LEU A 255 -1.99 -11.53 -14.25
C LEU A 255 -3.50 -11.66 -14.44
N ASP A 256 -4.12 -12.66 -13.81
CA ASP A 256 -5.55 -12.97 -13.92
C ASP A 256 -6.23 -12.80 -12.57
N ALA A 257 -7.04 -11.76 -12.46
CA ALA A 257 -7.91 -11.45 -11.34
C ALA A 257 -9.38 -11.31 -11.84
N SER A 258 -9.72 -12.03 -12.90
CA SER A 258 -11.05 -11.99 -13.52
C SER A 258 -12.14 -12.62 -12.64
N GLY A 259 -13.39 -12.24 -12.89
CA GLY A 259 -14.57 -12.89 -12.33
C GLY A 259 -14.84 -14.22 -13.03
N GLY A 260 -15.31 -15.21 -12.27
CA GLY A 260 -15.70 -16.51 -12.81
C GLY A 260 -17.04 -16.47 -13.53
N ASP A 261 -17.19 -17.32 -14.54
CA ASP A 261 -18.45 -17.50 -15.26
C ASP A 261 -19.57 -18.07 -14.35
N GLY A 262 -20.81 -17.72 -14.65
CA GLY A 262 -22.00 -18.29 -14.07
C GLY A 262 -22.17 -19.76 -14.43
N GLY A 263 -22.61 -20.56 -13.48
CA GLY A 263 -22.86 -21.98 -13.67
C GLY A 263 -24.10 -22.25 -14.51
N ASN A 264 -24.07 -23.35 -15.26
CA ASN A 264 -25.21 -23.85 -16.00
C ASN A 264 -26.08 -24.75 -15.12
N PRO A 265 -27.40 -24.83 -15.37
CA PRO A 265 -28.27 -25.79 -14.69
C PRO A 265 -27.79 -27.23 -14.94
N SER A 266 -28.02 -28.12 -13.98
CA SER A 266 -27.49 -29.49 -14.03
C SER A 266 -28.46 -30.55 -13.48
N GLY A 267 -28.17 -31.83 -13.78
CA GLY A 267 -28.97 -32.97 -13.35
C GLY A 267 -29.98 -33.50 -14.39
N PRO A 268 -30.58 -34.68 -14.16
CA PRO A 268 -31.64 -35.19 -15.05
C PRO A 268 -32.85 -34.26 -14.95
N SER A 269 -33.31 -33.74 -16.10
CA SER A 269 -34.36 -32.71 -16.19
C SER A 269 -33.99 -31.37 -15.54
N CYS A 270 -32.70 -31.02 -15.47
CA CYS A 270 -32.24 -29.66 -15.15
C CYS A 270 -32.78 -29.06 -13.84
N ILE A 271 -32.98 -29.91 -12.83
CA ILE A 271 -33.57 -29.57 -11.52
C ILE A 271 -32.61 -28.90 -10.52
N VAL A 272 -31.39 -28.56 -10.93
CA VAL A 272 -30.41 -27.85 -10.10
C VAL A 272 -30.04 -26.55 -10.78
N ALA A 273 -30.45 -25.42 -10.21
CA ALA A 273 -30.06 -24.09 -10.65
C ALA A 273 -28.55 -23.90 -10.80
N GLY A 274 -28.20 -23.08 -11.79
CA GLY A 274 -26.84 -22.60 -11.98
C GLY A 274 -26.36 -21.79 -10.78
N VAL A 275 -25.17 -22.11 -10.29
CA VAL A 275 -24.52 -21.31 -9.24
C VAL A 275 -23.99 -20.00 -9.83
N GLY A 276 -24.06 -18.91 -9.08
CA GLY A 276 -23.42 -17.66 -9.48
C GLY A 276 -21.90 -17.82 -9.61
N GLY A 277 -21.31 -17.12 -10.57
CA GLY A 277 -19.87 -17.04 -10.76
C GLY A 277 -19.18 -16.40 -9.55
N ARG A 278 -17.97 -16.85 -9.24
CA ARG A 278 -17.16 -16.22 -8.18
C ARG A 278 -16.74 -14.82 -8.63
N GLY A 279 -16.83 -13.83 -7.75
CA GLY A 279 -16.20 -12.54 -8.02
C GLY A 279 -14.68 -12.70 -8.07
N GLY A 280 -14.01 -11.87 -8.88
CA GLY A 280 -12.58 -11.68 -8.77
C GLY A 280 -12.21 -11.02 -7.43
N PRO A 281 -10.91 -10.92 -7.09
CA PRO A 281 -10.45 -10.26 -5.87
C PRO A 281 -10.99 -8.82 -5.74
N GLY A 282 -11.82 -8.54 -4.74
CA GLY A 282 -12.51 -7.24 -4.55
C GLY A 282 -13.81 -7.08 -5.36
N GLY A 283 -14.14 -8.03 -6.24
CA GLY A 283 -15.36 -8.07 -7.05
C GLY A 283 -16.52 -8.82 -6.39
N GLY A 284 -17.75 -8.52 -6.82
CA GLY A 284 -18.97 -9.16 -6.32
C GLY A 284 -19.26 -10.52 -6.97
N GLY A 285 -19.69 -11.50 -6.18
CA GLY A 285 -20.18 -12.78 -6.73
C GLY A 285 -21.45 -12.62 -7.57
N GLY A 286 -21.60 -13.44 -8.60
CA GLY A 286 -22.83 -13.52 -9.40
C GLY A 286 -23.99 -14.12 -8.60
N GLY A 287 -25.21 -13.83 -9.03
CA GLY A 287 -26.42 -14.40 -8.44
C GLY A 287 -26.68 -15.84 -8.89
N ALA A 288 -27.23 -16.68 -8.01
CA ALA A 288 -27.70 -18.00 -8.38
C ALA A 288 -28.96 -17.92 -9.28
N GLY A 289 -29.14 -18.90 -10.17
CA GLY A 289 -30.36 -19.04 -10.96
C GLY A 289 -31.59 -19.37 -10.11
N ALA A 290 -32.79 -19.14 -10.64
CA ALA A 290 -34.04 -19.48 -9.97
C ALA A 290 -34.26 -21.00 -9.86
N GLY A 291 -34.91 -21.47 -8.79
CA GLY A 291 -35.43 -22.83 -8.66
C GLY A 291 -35.25 -23.50 -7.29
N ASN A 292 -35.41 -24.82 -7.18
CA ASN A 292 -35.64 -25.58 -5.93
C ASN A 292 -34.35 -25.79 -5.10
N GLY A 293 -33.69 -24.67 -4.80
CA GLY A 293 -32.45 -24.53 -4.06
C GLY A 293 -32.07 -23.05 -3.80
N GLY A 294 -32.68 -22.09 -4.51
CA GLY A 294 -32.65 -20.66 -4.22
C GLY A 294 -33.75 -20.22 -3.24
N SER A 295 -33.89 -18.91 -2.99
CA SER A 295 -34.81 -18.32 -1.99
C SER A 295 -36.33 -18.62 -2.14
N GLY A 296 -36.72 -19.48 -3.09
CA GLY A 296 -38.09 -19.93 -3.31
C GLY A 296 -38.95 -18.97 -4.14
N THR A 297 -38.33 -17.99 -4.79
CA THR A 297 -38.97 -17.11 -5.77
C THR A 297 -38.66 -17.60 -7.19
N GLU A 298 -39.62 -17.42 -8.11
CA GLU A 298 -39.51 -17.72 -9.54
C GLU A 298 -38.45 -16.83 -10.25
N ASP A 299 -37.91 -15.84 -9.52
CA ASP A 299 -36.86 -14.92 -9.96
C ASP A 299 -35.49 -15.40 -9.45
N GLY A 300 -34.43 -15.23 -10.25
CA GLY A 300 -33.05 -15.54 -9.85
C GLY A 300 -32.57 -14.68 -8.67
N GLU A 301 -31.39 -14.98 -8.14
CA GLU A 301 -30.78 -14.14 -7.09
C GLU A 301 -30.07 -12.93 -7.71
N PRO A 302 -30.08 -11.77 -7.02
CA PRO A 302 -29.27 -10.62 -7.44
C PRO A 302 -27.78 -10.94 -7.36
N GLY A 303 -26.99 -10.35 -8.26
CA GLY A 303 -25.54 -10.31 -8.11
C GLY A 303 -25.12 -9.41 -6.95
N GLN A 304 -23.95 -9.69 -6.37
CA GLN A 304 -23.38 -8.92 -5.26
C GLN A 304 -22.53 -7.74 -5.77
N GLY A 305 -22.20 -6.83 -4.86
CA GLY A 305 -21.29 -5.72 -5.13
C GLY A 305 -21.97 -4.43 -5.63
N PRO A 306 -21.18 -3.36 -5.84
CA PRO A 306 -21.68 -2.06 -6.29
C PRO A 306 -22.36 -2.19 -7.66
N GLY A 307 -23.57 -1.64 -7.79
CA GLY A 307 -24.32 -1.77 -9.05
C GLY A 307 -24.86 -3.18 -9.33
N GLY A 308 -24.79 -4.11 -8.37
CA GLY A 308 -25.38 -5.44 -8.48
C GLY A 308 -26.84 -5.36 -8.94
N SER A 309 -27.16 -6.02 -10.04
CA SER A 309 -28.50 -5.96 -10.63
C SER A 309 -29.45 -6.86 -9.87
N PRO A 310 -30.65 -6.38 -9.47
CA PRO A 310 -31.72 -7.26 -9.07
C PRO A 310 -32.05 -8.18 -10.25
N ALA A 311 -32.20 -9.48 -9.98
CA ALA A 311 -32.60 -10.47 -10.99
C ALA A 311 -33.98 -10.19 -11.63
N GLY A 312 -34.72 -9.18 -11.13
CA GLY A 312 -36.09 -8.89 -11.51
C GLY A 312 -36.27 -7.47 -12.03
N GLY A 313 -35.97 -7.29 -13.31
CA GLY A 313 -36.48 -6.17 -14.11
C GLY A 313 -37.42 -6.60 -15.23
N GLY A 314 -37.68 -7.91 -15.36
CA GLY A 314 -38.72 -8.42 -16.22
C GLY A 314 -40.08 -7.93 -15.73
N ILE A 315 -40.79 -7.20 -16.59
CA ILE A 315 -42.22 -6.97 -16.53
C ILE A 315 -42.94 -8.06 -15.71
N SER A 316 -43.52 -7.67 -14.56
CA SER A 316 -44.47 -8.51 -13.85
C SER A 316 -45.46 -9.08 -14.86
N SER A 317 -45.51 -10.42 -14.90
CA SER A 317 -46.27 -11.29 -15.80
C SER A 317 -47.77 -11.01 -15.82
N THR A 318 -48.17 -9.85 -16.32
CA THR A 318 -49.55 -9.59 -16.70
C THR A 318 -49.72 -9.98 -18.17
N VAL A 319 -49.76 -11.29 -18.39
CA VAL A 319 -50.30 -12.05 -19.53
C VAL A 319 -50.74 -11.22 -20.74
N VAL A 320 -49.92 -11.18 -21.80
CA VAL A 320 -50.41 -11.07 -23.18
C VAL A 320 -49.49 -11.84 -24.13
N ASP A 321 -50.02 -12.90 -24.75
CA ASP A 321 -49.49 -13.59 -25.95
C ASP A 321 -48.07 -14.24 -25.91
N LEU A 322 -47.92 -15.33 -25.14
CA LEU A 322 -46.99 -16.46 -25.42
C LEU A 322 -45.49 -16.14 -25.61
N ALA A 323 -44.96 -15.07 -25.00
CA ALA A 323 -43.53 -14.80 -24.96
C ALA A 323 -43.06 -14.71 -23.51
N PHE A 324 -42.29 -15.69 -23.04
CA PHE A 324 -41.85 -15.79 -21.64
C PHE A 324 -40.40 -16.28 -21.55
N GLY A 325 -39.71 -15.78 -20.52
CA GLY A 325 -38.29 -15.93 -20.23
C GLY A 325 -37.78 -14.66 -19.55
N ALA A 326 -37.56 -14.71 -18.23
CA ALA A 326 -37.01 -13.59 -17.48
C ALA A 326 -35.48 -13.65 -17.54
N ALA A 327 -34.88 -12.74 -18.32
CA ALA A 327 -33.43 -12.59 -18.37
C ALA A 327 -32.89 -12.02 -17.05
N GLY A 328 -31.77 -12.56 -16.58
CA GLY A 328 -30.99 -11.97 -15.51
C GLY A 328 -30.40 -10.63 -15.95
N GLY A 329 -30.52 -9.60 -15.10
CA GLY A 329 -29.90 -8.30 -15.36
C GLY A 329 -28.37 -8.39 -15.31
N GLY A 330 -27.69 -7.72 -16.23
CA GLY A 330 -26.22 -7.61 -16.22
C GLY A 330 -25.72 -6.77 -15.04
N GLY A 331 -24.53 -7.06 -14.50
CA GLY A 331 -23.95 -6.29 -13.39
C GLY A 331 -23.73 -4.82 -13.79
N GLY A 332 -24.17 -3.88 -12.95
CA GLY A 332 -23.87 -2.46 -13.11
C GLY A 332 -22.44 -2.13 -12.70
N GLY A 333 -21.83 -1.15 -13.37
CA GLY A 333 -20.54 -0.57 -12.94
C GLY A 333 -20.74 0.48 -11.84
N HIS A 334 -19.68 1.03 -11.27
CA HIS A 334 -19.75 2.18 -10.35
C HIS A 334 -20.26 3.42 -11.08
N LEU A 335 -20.96 4.40 -10.47
CA LEU A 335 -21.34 5.65 -11.19
C LEU A 335 -20.62 6.90 -10.68
N MET A 336 -20.14 6.88 -9.44
CA MET A 336 -19.28 7.87 -8.76
C MET A 336 -18.69 7.21 -7.49
N ALA A 337 -17.68 7.83 -6.87
CA ALA A 337 -17.33 7.52 -5.47
C ALA A 337 -18.58 7.59 -4.57
N GLY A 338 -19.02 6.44 -4.05
CA GLY A 338 -20.18 6.34 -3.17
C GLY A 338 -21.56 6.22 -3.84
N ALA A 339 -21.65 5.99 -5.16
CA ALA A 339 -22.92 5.72 -5.84
C ALA A 339 -22.91 4.41 -6.66
N MET A 340 -23.84 3.51 -6.35
CA MET A 340 -24.04 2.26 -7.09
C MET A 340 -24.48 2.53 -8.54
N GLY A 341 -24.04 1.68 -9.48
CA GLY A 341 -24.57 1.60 -10.84
C GLY A 341 -26.09 1.53 -10.88
N GLN A 342 -26.71 2.17 -11.88
CA GLN A 342 -28.13 1.99 -12.12
C GLN A 342 -28.34 0.67 -12.87
N ALA A 343 -28.88 -0.31 -12.15
CA ALA A 343 -29.46 -1.49 -12.78
C ALA A 343 -30.67 -1.04 -13.64
N ASN A 344 -30.61 -1.28 -14.95
CA ASN A 344 -31.80 -1.16 -15.78
C ASN A 344 -32.63 -2.43 -15.61
N GLY A 345 -33.87 -2.27 -15.19
CA GLY A 345 -34.80 -3.40 -15.13
C GLY A 345 -35.08 -3.94 -16.54
N GLY A 346 -34.56 -5.14 -16.84
CA GLY A 346 -34.81 -5.89 -18.09
C GLY A 346 -33.56 -6.62 -18.60
N ALA A 347 -33.67 -7.31 -19.74
CA ALA A 347 -32.58 -7.96 -20.51
C ALA A 347 -31.50 -6.99 -21.03
N MET A 348 -31.40 -5.79 -20.45
CA MET A 348 -30.49 -4.75 -20.89
C MET A 348 -29.23 -4.82 -20.03
N GLY A 349 -28.07 -4.65 -20.67
CA GLY A 349 -26.79 -4.57 -19.96
C GLY A 349 -26.81 -3.49 -18.87
N GLY A 350 -26.06 -3.74 -17.80
CA GLY A 350 -25.90 -2.78 -16.71
C GLY A 350 -25.33 -1.47 -17.25
N GLN A 351 -25.85 -0.31 -16.80
CA GLN A 351 -25.19 0.94 -17.13
C GLN A 351 -23.86 0.98 -16.39
N GLY A 352 -22.76 0.93 -17.15
CA GLY A 352 -21.44 1.22 -16.63
C GLY A 352 -21.37 2.67 -16.16
N GLY A 353 -20.48 2.92 -15.23
CA GLY A 353 -20.10 4.28 -14.89
C GLY A 353 -18.68 4.34 -14.35
N GLU A 354 -18.36 5.48 -13.75
CA GLU A 354 -17.02 5.78 -13.28
C GLU A 354 -16.86 5.43 -11.78
N ALA A 355 -15.77 4.74 -11.43
CA ALA A 355 -15.18 4.75 -10.09
C ALA A 355 -13.72 5.19 -10.19
N HIS A 356 -13.29 6.03 -9.25
CA HIS A 356 -12.22 5.72 -8.31
C HIS A 356 -12.09 6.88 -7.29
N GLY A 357 -11.90 6.52 -6.03
CA GLY A 357 -11.13 7.32 -5.08
C GLY A 357 -9.86 6.52 -4.80
N SER A 358 -8.71 7.18 -4.73
CA SER A 358 -7.37 6.62 -4.55
C SER A 358 -7.11 6.04 -3.15
N LEU A 359 -8.14 5.55 -2.46
CA LEU A 359 -8.03 5.07 -1.07
C LEU A 359 -8.68 3.69 -0.93
N PRO A 360 -8.00 2.75 -0.24
CA PRO A 360 -8.52 1.42 0.02
C PRO A 360 -9.83 1.44 0.85
N PRO A 361 -10.66 0.39 0.74
CA PRO A 361 -10.43 -0.83 -0.03
C PRO A 361 -10.66 -0.64 -1.53
N LEU A 362 -9.81 -1.25 -2.36
CA LEU A 362 -10.04 -1.38 -3.80
C LEU A 362 -11.27 -2.25 -4.04
N VAL A 363 -12.21 -1.75 -4.85
CA VAL A 363 -13.48 -2.45 -5.13
C VAL A 363 -13.57 -2.77 -6.61
N GLY A 364 -13.75 -4.05 -6.92
CA GLY A 364 -13.92 -4.56 -8.28
C GLY A 364 -15.33 -4.33 -8.83
N GLY A 365 -15.67 -5.07 -9.88
CA GLY A 365 -16.96 -5.03 -10.56
C GLY A 365 -18.08 -5.71 -9.76
N GLY A 366 -19.33 -5.31 -10.03
CA GLY A 366 -20.51 -6.00 -9.51
C GLY A 366 -20.82 -7.30 -10.27
N GLY A 367 -21.33 -8.32 -9.57
CA GLY A 367 -21.80 -9.56 -10.18
C GLY A 367 -23.08 -9.38 -10.99
N GLY A 368 -23.26 -10.21 -12.02
CA GLY A 368 -24.49 -10.33 -12.78
C GLY A 368 -25.59 -11.05 -12.00
N GLY A 369 -26.85 -10.73 -12.27
CA GLY A 369 -27.99 -11.43 -11.70
C GLY A 369 -28.19 -12.82 -12.30
N GLY A 370 -28.69 -13.76 -11.50
CA GLY A 370 -29.08 -15.07 -11.99
C GLY A 370 -30.29 -15.00 -12.93
N GLY A 371 -30.39 -15.96 -13.84
CA GLY A 371 -31.53 -16.11 -14.75
C GLY A 371 -32.79 -16.55 -13.99
N GLY A 372 -33.95 -16.01 -14.40
CA GLY A 372 -35.25 -16.43 -13.89
C GLY A 372 -35.80 -17.67 -14.60
N VAL A 373 -37.01 -18.08 -14.26
CA VAL A 373 -37.70 -19.22 -14.90
C VAL A 373 -39.09 -18.85 -15.40
N GLU A 374 -39.62 -19.63 -16.33
CA GLU A 374 -40.97 -19.42 -16.87
C GLU A 374 -42.04 -19.77 -15.83
N LYS A 375 -43.18 -19.07 -15.86
CA LYS A 375 -44.34 -19.44 -15.03
C LYS A 375 -45.21 -20.41 -15.82
N ASP A 376 -44.86 -21.69 -15.77
CA ASP A 376 -45.64 -22.74 -16.42
C ASP A 376 -46.96 -23.00 -15.67
N GLY A 377 -47.99 -22.20 -15.99
CA GLY A 377 -49.37 -22.49 -15.63
C GLY A 377 -50.24 -21.29 -15.24
N PRO A 378 -51.57 -21.51 -15.07
CA PRO A 378 -52.44 -20.52 -14.47
C PRO A 378 -51.94 -20.13 -13.07
N PRO A 379 -52.16 -18.89 -12.60
CA PRO A 379 -51.62 -18.40 -11.34
C PRO A 379 -51.96 -19.37 -10.19
N GLY A 380 -50.92 -20.00 -9.63
CA GLY A 380 -51.02 -20.95 -8.52
C GLY A 380 -50.89 -22.44 -8.86
N GLY A 381 -50.62 -22.81 -10.12
CA GLY A 381 -50.31 -24.19 -10.51
C GLY A 381 -48.82 -24.45 -10.56
N LEU A 382 -48.22 -24.89 -9.44
CA LEU A 382 -46.87 -25.46 -9.46
C LEU A 382 -46.96 -26.85 -10.11
N VAL A 383 -46.72 -26.98 -11.41
CA VAL A 383 -46.36 -28.28 -11.98
C VAL A 383 -44.94 -28.59 -11.51
N ALA A 384 -44.74 -29.80 -10.97
CA ALA A 384 -43.56 -30.19 -10.22
C ALA A 384 -42.38 -30.63 -11.10
N GLY A 385 -42.09 -29.86 -12.15
CA GLY A 385 -40.95 -29.96 -13.07
C GLY A 385 -41.04 -28.76 -14.01
N ASP A 386 -39.96 -28.16 -14.51
CA ASP A 386 -38.54 -28.51 -14.41
C ASP A 386 -37.63 -27.31 -14.77
N ASP A 387 -38.12 -26.09 -14.55
CA ASP A 387 -37.38 -24.89 -14.93
C ASP A 387 -36.44 -24.43 -13.81
N GLU A 388 -35.13 -24.48 -14.06
CA GLU A 388 -34.12 -23.84 -13.23
C GLU A 388 -33.32 -22.83 -14.06
N GLY A 389 -33.00 -21.69 -13.46
CA GLY A 389 -32.23 -20.62 -14.09
C GLY A 389 -30.73 -20.90 -14.12
N THR A 390 -30.05 -20.23 -15.04
CA THR A 390 -28.56 -20.17 -15.07
C THR A 390 -28.03 -19.15 -14.05
N GLY A 391 -26.79 -19.34 -13.58
CA GLY A 391 -26.14 -18.38 -12.68
C GLY A 391 -25.65 -17.14 -13.43
N GLY A 392 -25.60 -15.99 -12.73
CA GLY A 392 -24.96 -14.79 -13.25
C GLY A 392 -23.43 -14.87 -13.14
N GLY A 393 -22.71 -14.15 -14.00
CA GLY A 393 -21.25 -14.06 -13.95
C GLY A 393 -20.75 -13.24 -12.77
N GLY A 394 -19.58 -13.56 -12.24
CA GLY A 394 -18.92 -12.80 -11.17
C GLY A 394 -18.35 -11.48 -11.69
N GLY A 395 -18.35 -10.44 -10.86
CA GLY A 395 -17.68 -9.19 -11.19
C GLY A 395 -16.16 -9.35 -11.20
N GLY A 396 -15.49 -8.61 -12.07
CA GLY A 396 -14.03 -8.60 -12.20
C GLY A 396 -13.33 -8.03 -10.96
N GLY A 397 -12.07 -8.42 -10.74
CA GLY A 397 -11.29 -8.02 -9.58
C GLY A 397 -10.77 -6.57 -9.62
N ALA A 398 -10.06 -6.16 -8.58
CA ALA A 398 -9.36 -4.89 -8.52
C ALA A 398 -7.87 -5.12 -8.25
N VAL A 399 -7.02 -4.52 -9.08
CA VAL A 399 -5.57 -4.62 -8.99
C VAL A 399 -4.98 -3.21 -9.02
N ALA A 400 -4.22 -2.85 -7.99
CA ALA A 400 -3.38 -1.66 -7.97
C ALA A 400 -1.90 -2.07 -7.91
N ILE A 401 -1.07 -1.41 -8.71
CA ILE A 401 0.38 -1.61 -8.73
C ILE A 401 1.04 -0.25 -8.68
N HIS A 402 1.79 -0.02 -7.61
CA HIS A 402 2.54 1.20 -7.38
C HIS A 402 4.03 0.86 -7.41
N ALA A 403 4.81 1.63 -8.15
CA ALA A 403 6.24 1.40 -8.30
C ALA A 403 7.00 2.72 -8.17
N THR A 404 8.10 2.71 -7.41
CA THR A 404 9.04 3.84 -7.36
C THR A 404 9.94 3.92 -8.60
N GLY A 405 10.10 2.81 -9.32
CA GLY A 405 10.79 2.72 -10.60
C GLY A 405 9.86 2.90 -11.80
N SER A 406 9.89 1.96 -12.74
CA SER A 406 9.04 1.95 -13.94
C SER A 406 8.07 0.78 -13.95
N ILE A 407 6.90 0.95 -14.58
CA ILE A 407 5.96 -0.14 -14.86
C ILE A 407 5.95 -0.42 -16.36
N THR A 408 6.28 -1.64 -16.77
CA THR A 408 6.19 -2.10 -18.16
C THR A 408 5.23 -3.27 -18.28
N VAL A 409 4.17 -3.11 -19.08
CA VAL A 409 3.19 -4.17 -19.37
C VAL A 409 3.27 -4.54 -20.85
N THR A 410 3.73 -5.76 -21.13
CA THR A 410 3.76 -6.38 -22.47
C THR A 410 2.90 -7.63 -22.57
N GLY A 411 2.53 -8.21 -21.43
CA GLY A 411 1.57 -9.30 -21.32
C GLY A 411 0.15 -8.81 -21.08
N THR A 412 -0.59 -9.52 -20.24
CA THR A 412 -1.99 -9.21 -19.93
C THR A 412 -2.21 -9.02 -18.44
N ILE A 413 -2.94 -7.96 -18.07
CA ILE A 413 -3.60 -7.83 -16.78
C ILE A 413 -5.09 -7.96 -17.06
N ASP A 414 -5.70 -9.03 -16.55
CA ASP A 414 -7.09 -9.39 -16.78
C ASP A 414 -7.89 -9.25 -15.49
N VAL A 415 -8.74 -8.24 -15.43
CA VAL A 415 -9.72 -8.04 -14.36
C VAL A 415 -11.14 -8.04 -14.95
N SER A 416 -11.35 -8.79 -16.03
CA SER A 416 -12.65 -8.85 -16.69
C SER A 416 -13.74 -9.47 -15.81
N GLY A 417 -15.00 -9.13 -16.09
CA GLY A 417 -16.15 -9.80 -15.47
C GLY A 417 -16.43 -11.16 -16.12
N GLY A 418 -16.92 -12.10 -15.33
CA GLY A 418 -17.33 -13.41 -15.81
C GLY A 418 -18.61 -13.36 -16.63
N ASN A 419 -18.76 -14.29 -17.57
CA ASN A 419 -19.95 -14.40 -18.39
C ASN A 419 -21.12 -15.01 -17.58
N GLY A 420 -22.35 -14.70 -18.00
CA GLY A 420 -23.53 -15.39 -17.50
C GLY A 420 -23.56 -16.85 -17.95
N GLY A 421 -24.17 -17.72 -17.13
CA GLY A 421 -24.38 -19.11 -17.47
C GLY A 421 -25.26 -19.26 -18.72
N VAL A 422 -24.98 -20.29 -19.50
CA VAL A 422 -25.70 -20.64 -20.72
C VAL A 422 -26.50 -21.92 -20.53
N ASP A 423 -27.51 -22.12 -21.37
CA ASP A 423 -28.30 -23.34 -21.35
C ASP A 423 -28.11 -24.18 -22.64
N GLU A 424 -26.94 -24.78 -22.81
CA GLU A 424 -26.68 -25.66 -23.96
C GLU A 424 -27.19 -27.11 -23.73
N GLY A 425 -27.75 -27.42 -22.57
CA GLY A 425 -28.02 -28.80 -22.13
C GLY A 425 -29.47 -29.11 -21.78
N CYS A 426 -30.29 -28.11 -21.47
CA CYS A 426 -31.68 -28.28 -21.10
C CYS A 426 -32.60 -28.00 -22.31
N ALA A 427 -33.66 -28.79 -22.46
CA ALA A 427 -34.53 -28.75 -23.64
C ALA A 427 -35.63 -27.68 -23.53
N GLU A 428 -35.67 -26.98 -22.41
CA GLU A 428 -36.67 -25.97 -22.04
C GLU A 428 -35.97 -24.60 -22.15
N ASN A 429 -36.67 -23.47 -22.03
CA ASN A 429 -36.13 -22.15 -22.43
C ASN A 429 -35.86 -21.27 -21.18
N PRO A 430 -34.88 -21.62 -20.33
CA PRO A 430 -34.66 -20.98 -19.04
C PRO A 430 -34.11 -19.56 -19.20
N GLY A 431 -34.28 -18.75 -18.15
CA GLY A 431 -33.64 -17.45 -18.07
C GLY A 431 -32.12 -17.57 -18.09
N HIS A 432 -31.50 -16.70 -18.88
CA HIS A 432 -30.05 -16.58 -18.98
C HIS A 432 -29.50 -15.62 -17.91
N GLY A 433 -28.37 -16.01 -17.31
CA GLY A 433 -27.66 -15.20 -16.33
C GLY A 433 -27.07 -13.95 -16.98
N GLY A 434 -27.05 -12.85 -16.25
CA GLY A 434 -26.36 -11.65 -16.67
C GLY A 434 -24.84 -11.80 -16.53
N GLY A 435 -24.09 -11.11 -17.38
CA GLY A 435 -22.63 -11.00 -17.24
C GLY A 435 -22.25 -10.11 -16.04
N GLY A 436 -21.12 -10.41 -15.42
CA GLY A 436 -20.53 -9.59 -14.36
C GLY A 436 -19.86 -8.35 -14.93
N ALA A 437 -19.86 -7.23 -14.20
CA ALA A 437 -19.15 -6.02 -14.60
C ALA A 437 -17.62 -6.24 -14.52
N GLY A 438 -16.88 -5.57 -15.39
CA GLY A 438 -15.42 -5.54 -15.38
C GLY A 438 -14.86 -4.84 -14.13
N GLY A 439 -13.62 -5.17 -13.84
CA GLY A 439 -12.89 -4.74 -12.65
C GLY A 439 -12.14 -3.42 -12.78
N ALA A 440 -11.13 -3.24 -11.94
CA ALA A 440 -10.32 -2.02 -11.91
C ALA A 440 -8.82 -2.32 -11.98
N ILE A 441 -8.10 -1.50 -12.75
CA ILE A 441 -6.64 -1.50 -12.81
C ILE A 441 -6.15 -0.09 -12.47
N GLU A 442 -5.25 0.02 -11.49
CA GLU A 442 -4.52 1.25 -11.15
C GLU A 442 -3.01 0.99 -11.25
N LEU A 443 -2.32 1.75 -12.11
CA LEU A 443 -0.88 1.69 -12.28
C LEU A 443 -0.30 3.07 -11.97
N VAL A 444 0.60 3.16 -11.00
CA VAL A 444 1.21 4.43 -10.58
C VAL A 444 2.71 4.27 -10.57
N SER A 445 3.41 5.02 -11.43
CA SER A 445 4.88 5.08 -11.38
C SER A 445 5.41 6.35 -12.05
N PRO A 446 6.66 6.75 -11.78
CA PRO A 446 7.34 7.79 -12.55
C PRO A 446 7.38 7.55 -14.06
N ALA A 447 7.30 6.29 -14.52
CA ALA A 447 7.31 5.92 -15.93
C ALA A 447 6.53 4.63 -16.20
N THR A 448 5.35 4.75 -16.81
CA THR A 448 4.49 3.61 -17.15
C THR A 448 4.38 3.40 -18.68
N ASP A 449 4.75 2.21 -19.18
CA ASP A 449 4.56 1.78 -20.58
C ASP A 449 3.66 0.55 -20.65
N VAL A 450 2.48 0.73 -21.26
CA VAL A 450 1.48 -0.34 -21.48
C VAL A 450 1.25 -0.60 -22.97
N SER A 451 2.05 0.01 -23.85
CA SER A 451 1.82 0.00 -25.30
C SER A 451 1.96 -1.38 -25.95
N GLY A 452 2.69 -2.28 -25.29
CA GLY A 452 2.89 -3.66 -25.74
C GLY A 452 1.91 -4.67 -25.16
N GLY A 453 1.11 -4.30 -24.16
CA GLY A 453 0.29 -5.22 -23.37
C GLY A 453 -1.22 -5.00 -23.50
N VAL A 454 -1.99 -5.82 -22.78
CA VAL A 454 -3.45 -5.77 -22.71
C VAL A 454 -3.88 -5.54 -21.26
N LEU A 455 -4.68 -4.49 -21.05
CA LEU A 455 -5.37 -4.23 -19.79
C LEU A 455 -6.85 -4.55 -20.02
N ASP A 456 -7.27 -5.76 -19.64
CA ASP A 456 -8.64 -6.23 -19.86
C ASP A 456 -9.52 -5.89 -18.65
N VAL A 457 -10.36 -4.88 -18.84
CA VAL A 457 -11.39 -4.45 -17.90
C VAL A 457 -12.79 -4.71 -18.46
N SER A 458 -12.95 -5.61 -19.43
CA SER A 458 -14.24 -5.85 -20.06
C SER A 458 -15.27 -6.43 -19.09
N GLY A 459 -16.54 -6.09 -19.31
CA GLY A 459 -17.63 -6.80 -18.65
C GLY A 459 -17.87 -8.15 -19.32
N GLY A 460 -18.33 -9.13 -18.55
CA GLY A 460 -18.72 -10.43 -19.07
C GLY A 460 -19.97 -10.34 -19.94
N LEU A 461 -20.11 -11.26 -20.87
CA LEU A 461 -21.29 -11.35 -21.73
C LEU A 461 -22.44 -11.99 -20.97
N GLY A 462 -23.67 -11.55 -21.24
CA GLY A 462 -24.86 -12.26 -20.78
C GLY A 462 -25.03 -13.59 -21.53
N GLY A 463 -25.70 -14.55 -20.89
CA GLY A 463 -26.01 -15.82 -21.56
C GLY A 463 -26.91 -15.59 -22.78
N VAL A 464 -26.57 -16.21 -23.91
CA VAL A 464 -27.34 -16.09 -25.17
C VAL A 464 -28.22 -17.31 -25.42
N PRO A 465 -29.44 -17.14 -25.97
CA PRO A 465 -30.29 -18.26 -26.32
C PRO A 465 -29.73 -19.04 -27.51
N THR A 466 -29.71 -20.36 -27.41
CA THR A 466 -29.30 -21.26 -28.51
C THR A 466 -30.39 -21.46 -29.57
N PHE A 467 -31.63 -21.07 -29.28
CA PHE A 467 -32.77 -21.19 -30.20
C PHE A 467 -32.91 -19.97 -31.13
N ASN A 468 -32.61 -20.18 -32.41
CA ASN A 468 -32.80 -19.19 -33.46
C ASN A 468 -34.29 -19.08 -33.86
N VAL A 469 -35.10 -18.42 -33.04
CA VAL A 469 -36.45 -17.99 -33.44
C VAL A 469 -36.31 -16.65 -34.15
N PRO A 470 -36.64 -16.54 -35.46
CA PRO A 470 -36.48 -15.29 -36.20
C PRO A 470 -37.26 -14.15 -35.55
N GLY A 471 -36.55 -13.18 -34.97
CA GLY A 471 -37.13 -11.98 -34.34
C GLY A 471 -37.26 -12.00 -32.81
N MET A 472 -36.85 -13.06 -32.10
CA MET A 472 -36.97 -13.15 -30.62
C MET A 472 -35.63 -13.34 -29.87
N ALA A 473 -34.53 -13.60 -30.57
CA ALA A 473 -33.23 -13.94 -29.96
C ALA A 473 -32.61 -12.84 -29.07
N GLU A 474 -32.95 -11.57 -29.32
CA GLU A 474 -32.40 -10.42 -28.60
C GLU A 474 -33.19 -10.09 -27.31
N LEU A 475 -34.40 -10.65 -27.14
CA LEU A 475 -35.29 -10.35 -26.01
C LEU A 475 -35.06 -11.23 -24.78
N LEU A 476 -34.33 -12.35 -24.96
CA LEU A 476 -34.13 -13.40 -23.95
C LEU A 476 -32.70 -13.49 -23.43
N ALA A 477 -31.74 -12.81 -24.07
CA ALA A 477 -30.34 -12.82 -23.64
C ALA A 477 -30.18 -12.18 -22.27
N GLY A 478 -29.27 -12.72 -21.45
CA GLY A 478 -28.81 -12.06 -20.24
C GLY A 478 -28.22 -10.70 -20.57
N GLY A 479 -28.34 -9.74 -19.65
CA GLY A 479 -27.68 -8.45 -19.84
C GLY A 479 -26.16 -8.58 -19.76
N ASP A 480 -25.43 -7.94 -20.68
CA ASP A 480 -23.96 -7.82 -20.60
C ASP A 480 -23.55 -7.00 -19.37
N GLY A 481 -22.40 -7.35 -18.80
CA GLY A 481 -21.76 -6.59 -17.75
C GLY A 481 -21.19 -5.27 -18.29
N ALA A 482 -21.21 -4.25 -17.44
CA ALA A 482 -20.51 -3.00 -17.73
C ALA A 482 -19.00 -3.22 -17.85
N ALA A 483 -18.32 -2.45 -18.71
CA ALA A 483 -16.86 -2.36 -18.66
C ALA A 483 -16.41 -1.68 -17.35
N GLY A 484 -15.24 -2.10 -16.89
CA GLY A 484 -14.51 -1.57 -15.75
C GLY A 484 -13.64 -0.36 -16.09
N HIS A 485 -12.64 -0.10 -15.26
CA HIS A 485 -11.87 1.14 -15.28
C HIS A 485 -10.35 0.93 -15.23
N THR A 486 -9.61 1.85 -15.86
CA THR A 486 -8.14 1.84 -15.85
C THR A 486 -7.61 3.23 -15.53
N VAL A 487 -6.75 3.32 -14.51
CA VAL A 487 -5.94 4.49 -14.18
C VAL A 487 -4.48 4.17 -14.48
N VAL A 488 -3.83 5.01 -15.27
CA VAL A 488 -2.38 4.97 -15.49
C VAL A 488 -1.84 6.37 -15.21
N MET A 489 -1.07 6.51 -14.13
CA MET A 489 -0.51 7.78 -13.67
C MET A 489 1.01 7.80 -13.77
#